data_AF-A0AAV0Q4M3-F1
#
_entry.id   AF-A0AAV0Q4M3-F1
#
_cell.length_a   1.000
_cell.length_b   1.000
_cell.length_c   1.000
_cell.angle_alpha   90.00
_cell.angle_beta   90.00
_cell.angle_gamma   90.00
#
_symmetry.space_group_name_H-M   'P 1'
#
loop_
_entity.id
_entity.type
_entity.pdbx_description
1 polymer ?
#
loop_
_entity_poly.entity_id
_entity_poly.type
_entity_poly.pdbx_seq_one_letter_code
_entity_poly.pdbx_strand_id
1 'polypeptide(L)'
;MTILIHQPDVVAEVEEKNGAEEEELVLDGGFVVPNINSFGQTFRDYEAEGDRQPGVENFYRTNHINQTYDFVKRMRQEYGQLNRVEMSIWECCELLNDVVDESDPDLDEPQIEHLLQTAEAIRKDYPDEDWLHLTGLIHDLGKVLLLPSFGELPQWAVVGDTYPVGCAFDESIVHHKYFKENPDYYNPDYNTEYGAYSPGCGLDSVMMSWGHDDYMYLVAKENKTTLPSAALFIIRYHSFYALHRSEAYKHLMNEQDVEDLKWLQVFKYLNHLFFLTS
;
A
#
# COMPACT_ATOMS: atom_id res chain seq x y z
N MET A 1 -53.70 11.94 37.18
CA MET A 1 -52.60 11.38 37.99
C MET A 1 -51.44 11.21 37.05
N THR A 2 -50.58 12.23 37.01
CA THR A 2 -49.49 12.38 36.03
C THR A 2 -48.22 11.93 36.73
N ILE A 3 -47.53 10.92 36.20
CA ILE A 3 -46.24 10.46 36.71
C ILE A 3 -45.18 10.94 35.71
N LEU A 4 -44.41 11.92 36.15
CA LEU A 4 -43.20 12.44 35.50
C LEU A 4 -42.05 11.46 35.78
N ILE A 5 -41.37 10.99 34.75
CA ILE A 5 -40.13 10.22 34.88
C ILE A 5 -38.97 11.20 34.65
N HIS A 6 -38.14 11.34 35.67
CA HIS A 6 -36.96 12.21 35.71
C HIS A 6 -35.82 11.52 34.94
N GLN A 7 -35.32 12.15 33.87
CA GLN A 7 -33.98 11.86 33.35
C GLN A 7 -32.96 12.65 34.20
N PRO A 8 -31.83 12.05 34.61
CA PRO A 8 -30.73 12.81 35.19
C PRO A 8 -29.80 13.31 34.06
N ASP A 9 -29.60 14.63 34.05
CA ASP A 9 -28.56 15.31 33.30
C ASP A 9 -27.18 14.90 33.84
N VAL A 10 -26.35 14.29 32.99
CA VAL A 10 -24.91 14.18 33.24
C VAL A 10 -24.23 15.16 32.29
N VAL A 11 -23.91 16.33 32.84
CA VAL A 11 -23.00 17.30 32.23
C VAL A 11 -21.59 16.76 32.43
N ALA A 12 -20.96 16.31 31.35
CA ALA A 12 -19.51 16.11 31.31
C ALA A 12 -18.93 17.22 30.41
N GLU A 13 -18.26 18.17 31.06
CA GLU A 13 -17.43 19.18 30.41
C GLU A 13 -16.29 18.47 29.68
N VAL A 14 -16.18 18.65 28.36
CA VAL A 14 -14.99 18.31 27.60
C VAL A 14 -14.24 19.60 27.37
N GLU A 15 -13.09 19.74 28.04
CA GLU A 15 -12.14 20.82 27.80
C GLU A 15 -11.61 20.75 26.35
N GLU A 16 -11.85 21.80 25.58
CA GLU A 16 -11.18 22.04 24.30
C GLU A 16 -9.66 22.19 24.54
N LYS A 17 -8.87 21.22 24.07
CA LYS A 17 -7.46 21.42 23.78
C LYS A 17 -7.30 21.73 22.29
N ASN A 18 -7.05 23.00 22.00
CA ASN A 18 -6.60 23.50 20.72
C ASN A 18 -5.30 22.81 20.24
N GLY A 19 -5.25 22.48 18.95
CA GLY A 19 -4.07 22.76 18.13
C GLY A 19 -3.39 21.58 17.45
N ALA A 20 -4.00 21.06 16.38
CA ALA A 20 -3.28 20.67 15.18
C ALA A 20 -4.21 20.99 13.99
N GLU A 21 -3.82 21.91 13.11
CA GLU A 21 -4.50 22.06 11.83
C GLU A 21 -4.17 20.80 11.01
N GLU A 22 -5.14 19.89 10.89
CA GLU A 22 -5.06 18.73 10.00
C GLU A 22 -5.24 19.24 8.56
N GLU A 23 -4.22 19.08 7.72
CA GLU A 23 -4.32 19.47 6.30
C GLU A 23 -5.26 18.50 5.56
N GLU A 24 -6.49 18.95 5.34
CA GLU A 24 -7.47 18.30 4.47
C GLU A 24 -6.96 18.27 3.02
N LEU A 25 -6.74 17.07 2.47
CA LEU A 25 -6.47 16.88 1.06
C LEU A 25 -7.73 17.21 0.24
N VAL A 26 -7.73 18.37 -0.40
CA VAL A 26 -8.77 18.77 -1.36
C VAL A 26 -8.34 18.31 -2.76
N LEU A 27 -8.96 17.23 -3.25
CA LEU A 27 -8.80 16.81 -4.66
C LEU A 27 -9.63 17.73 -5.57
N ASP A 28 -9.15 17.96 -6.79
CA ASP A 28 -9.82 18.81 -7.78
C ASP A 28 -11.17 18.17 -8.15
N GLY A 29 -12.26 18.79 -7.66
CA GLY A 29 -13.59 18.17 -7.52
C GLY A 29 -14.29 18.48 -6.19
N GLY A 30 -13.56 19.03 -5.20
CA GLY A 30 -14.13 19.53 -3.95
C GLY A 30 -14.53 18.46 -2.93
N PHE A 31 -13.97 17.26 -3.05
CA PHE A 31 -14.22 16.16 -2.11
C PHE A 31 -13.16 16.15 -1.01
N VAL A 32 -13.60 16.20 0.26
CA VAL A 32 -12.75 16.10 1.45
C VAL A 32 -12.71 14.64 1.89
N VAL A 33 -11.51 14.09 2.09
CA VAL A 33 -11.33 12.71 2.57
C VAL A 33 -11.33 12.71 4.11
N PRO A 34 -12.34 12.14 4.78
CA PRO A 34 -12.27 11.98 6.23
C PRO A 34 -11.28 10.87 6.58
N ASN A 35 -10.39 11.13 7.54
CA ASN A 35 -9.44 10.14 8.08
C ASN A 35 -10.11 9.01 8.90
N ILE A 36 -11.43 9.07 9.07
CA ILE A 36 -12.21 8.29 10.03
C ILE A 36 -13.47 7.76 9.34
N ASN A 37 -13.79 6.47 9.48
CA ASN A 37 -15.03 5.90 8.95
C ASN A 37 -16.28 6.41 9.69
N SER A 38 -17.47 6.07 9.17
CA SER A 38 -18.74 6.36 9.85
C SER A 38 -18.89 5.74 11.24
N PHE A 39 -17.96 4.86 11.64
CA PHE A 39 -17.90 4.21 12.95
C PHE A 39 -16.82 4.78 13.89
N GLY A 40 -16.10 5.83 13.49
CA GLY A 40 -15.08 6.44 14.35
C GLY A 40 -13.71 5.76 14.31
N GLN A 41 -13.48 4.82 13.39
CA GLN A 41 -12.20 4.10 13.25
C GLN A 41 -11.34 4.72 12.15
N THR A 42 -10.03 4.82 12.45
CA THR A 42 -8.98 5.21 11.52
C THR A 42 -8.52 4.01 10.70
N PHE A 43 -8.49 4.17 9.37
CA PHE A 43 -7.99 3.13 8.45
C PHE A 43 -6.50 2.89 8.69
N ARG A 44 -6.08 1.61 8.73
CA ARG A 44 -4.71 1.20 9.03
C ARG A 44 -4.15 1.82 10.31
N ASP A 45 -4.90 1.67 11.40
CA ASP A 45 -4.42 2.01 12.73
C ASP A 45 -3.56 0.87 13.31
N TYR A 46 -2.24 0.98 13.13
CA TYR A 46 -1.28 0.01 13.66
C TYR A 46 -1.06 0.10 15.17
N GLU A 47 -1.58 1.15 15.82
CA GLU A 47 -1.49 1.38 17.27
C GLU A 47 -2.80 1.05 17.99
N ALA A 48 -3.90 0.80 17.26
CA ALA A 48 -5.15 0.33 17.83
C ALA A 48 -4.99 -1.05 18.49
N GLU A 49 -5.50 -1.17 19.72
CA GLU A 49 -5.55 -2.46 20.40
C GLU A 49 -6.50 -3.41 19.66
N GLY A 50 -5.98 -4.50 19.11
CA GLY A 50 -6.76 -5.52 18.41
C GLY A 50 -6.05 -6.87 18.35
N ASP A 51 -6.81 -7.96 18.17
CA ASP A 51 -6.29 -9.33 18.21
C ASP A 51 -5.22 -9.61 17.12
N ARG A 52 -5.24 -8.86 16.01
CA ARG A 52 -4.26 -8.98 14.91
C ARG A 52 -2.98 -8.16 15.13
N GLN A 53 -2.98 -7.18 16.03
CA GLN A 53 -1.88 -6.22 16.21
C GLN A 53 -0.51 -6.90 16.46
N PRO A 54 -0.38 -7.93 17.33
CA PRO A 54 0.90 -8.59 17.54
C PRO A 54 1.42 -9.34 16.30
N GLY A 55 0.49 -9.85 15.46
CA GLY A 55 0.81 -10.53 14.22
C GLY A 55 1.35 -9.56 13.18
N VAL A 56 0.66 -8.43 12.98
CA VAL A 56 1.05 -7.36 12.05
C VAL A 56 2.40 -6.73 12.45
N GLU A 57 2.63 -6.47 13.75
CA GLU A 57 3.91 -5.94 14.23
C GLU A 57 5.06 -6.92 13.98
N ASN A 58 4.85 -8.23 14.23
CA ASN A 58 5.86 -9.25 13.96
C ASN A 58 6.11 -9.46 12.46
N PHE A 59 5.07 -9.33 11.64
CA PHE A 59 5.17 -9.32 10.18
C PHE A 59 6.12 -8.21 9.73
N TYR A 60 5.84 -6.96 10.12
CA TYR A 60 6.63 -5.80 9.70
C TYR A 60 8.03 -5.83 10.28
N ARG A 61 8.21 -6.30 11.51
CA ARG A 61 9.55 -6.58 12.06
C ARG A 61 10.36 -7.49 11.14
N THR A 62 9.77 -8.60 10.71
CA THR A 62 10.45 -9.58 9.86
C THR A 62 10.72 -9.00 8.48
N ASN A 63 9.77 -8.27 7.90
CA ASN A 63 9.93 -7.56 6.63
C ASN A 63 11.11 -6.58 6.71
N HIS A 64 11.09 -5.65 7.67
CA HIS A 64 12.10 -4.61 7.81
C HIS A 64 13.50 -5.15 8.07
N ILE A 65 13.65 -6.28 8.77
CA ILE A 65 14.96 -6.90 9.01
C ILE A 65 15.54 -7.53 7.74
N ASN A 66 14.70 -8.13 6.90
CA ASN A 66 15.16 -9.02 5.82
C ASN A 66 15.12 -8.41 4.42
N GLN A 67 14.36 -7.33 4.21
CA GLN A 67 14.34 -6.56 2.96
C GLN A 67 15.62 -5.71 2.85
N THR A 68 16.71 -6.32 2.41
CA THR A 68 17.97 -5.65 2.08
C THR A 68 18.08 -5.36 0.59
N TYR A 69 18.94 -4.42 0.21
CA TYR A 69 19.25 -4.10 -1.18
C TYR A 69 19.68 -5.34 -1.97
N ASP A 70 20.52 -6.19 -1.37
CA ASP A 70 20.97 -7.45 -1.96
C ASP A 70 19.85 -8.49 -2.07
N PHE A 71 18.95 -8.59 -1.08
CA PHE A 71 17.79 -9.46 -1.17
C PHE A 71 16.91 -9.05 -2.35
N VAL A 72 16.49 -7.79 -2.41
CA VAL A 72 15.61 -7.27 -3.45
C VAL A 72 16.22 -7.45 -4.84
N LYS A 73 17.51 -7.16 -4.99
CA LYS A 73 18.21 -7.35 -6.27
C LYS A 73 18.17 -8.80 -6.75
N ARG A 74 18.34 -9.77 -5.85
CA ARG A 74 18.21 -11.21 -6.18
C ARG A 74 16.79 -11.57 -6.55
N MET A 75 15.81 -11.11 -5.79
CA MET A 75 14.39 -11.38 -6.06
C MET A 75 13.98 -10.84 -7.44
N ARG A 76 14.32 -9.60 -7.74
CA ARG A 76 14.04 -8.98 -9.05
C ARG A 76 14.71 -9.73 -10.20
N GLN A 77 15.93 -10.23 -10.00
CA GLN A 77 16.63 -11.06 -11.00
C GLN A 77 15.96 -12.43 -11.20
N GLU A 78 15.53 -13.08 -10.12
CA GLU A 78 14.89 -14.39 -10.17
C GLU A 78 13.51 -14.31 -10.81
N TYR A 79 12.65 -13.43 -10.29
CA TYR A 79 11.25 -13.33 -10.69
C TYR A 79 11.04 -12.51 -11.94
N GLY A 80 11.97 -11.63 -12.32
CA GLY A 80 11.93 -10.91 -13.60
C GLY A 80 12.07 -11.82 -14.84
N GLN A 81 12.39 -13.10 -14.66
CA GLN A 81 12.40 -14.08 -15.76
C GLN A 81 11.00 -14.53 -16.19
N LEU A 82 9.98 -14.34 -15.34
CA LEU A 82 8.58 -14.68 -15.61
C LEU A 82 8.35 -16.09 -16.19
N ASN A 83 9.06 -17.08 -15.66
CA ASN A 83 9.07 -18.45 -16.16
C ASN A 83 8.40 -19.46 -15.20
N ARG A 84 7.49 -18.99 -14.34
CA ARG A 84 6.79 -19.82 -13.34
C ARG A 84 5.56 -20.50 -13.93
N VAL A 85 4.57 -19.70 -14.35
CA VAL A 85 3.27 -20.16 -14.84
C VAL A 85 2.79 -19.23 -15.95
N GLU A 86 2.11 -19.79 -16.95
CA GLU A 86 1.36 -19.05 -17.97
C GLU A 86 -0.14 -19.19 -17.65
N MET A 87 -0.85 -18.07 -17.52
CA MET A 87 -2.28 -18.03 -17.21
C MET A 87 -2.91 -16.70 -17.64
N SER A 88 -4.22 -16.68 -17.75
CA SER A 88 -5.03 -15.48 -17.92
C SER A 88 -5.19 -14.70 -16.61
N ILE A 89 -5.60 -13.43 -16.72
CA ILE A 89 -5.92 -12.58 -15.55
C ILE A 89 -7.00 -13.22 -14.69
N TRP A 90 -8.04 -13.81 -15.29
CA TRP A 90 -9.15 -14.39 -14.54
C TRP A 90 -8.73 -15.64 -13.76
N GLU A 91 -7.93 -16.53 -14.38
CA GLU A 91 -7.34 -17.67 -13.67
C GLU A 91 -6.47 -17.21 -12.49
N CYS A 92 -5.74 -16.10 -12.64
CA CYS A 92 -4.96 -15.50 -11.56
C CYS A 92 -5.86 -15.01 -10.41
N CYS A 93 -6.98 -14.36 -10.71
CA CYS A 93 -7.96 -13.94 -9.70
C CYS A 93 -8.53 -15.15 -8.94
N GLU A 94 -8.89 -16.22 -9.64
CA GLU A 94 -9.43 -17.45 -9.03
C GLU A 94 -8.41 -18.13 -8.11
N LEU A 95 -7.12 -18.12 -8.46
CA LEU A 95 -6.04 -18.69 -7.64
C LEU A 95 -5.82 -17.95 -6.31
N LEU A 96 -6.15 -16.66 -6.25
CA LEU A 96 -5.97 -15.85 -5.05
C LEU A 96 -7.15 -15.93 -4.07
N ASN A 97 -8.22 -16.63 -4.43
CA ASN A 97 -9.40 -16.75 -3.58
C ASN A 97 -9.11 -17.39 -2.20
N ASP A 98 -8.08 -18.21 -2.10
CA ASP A 98 -7.68 -18.90 -0.86
C ASP A 98 -6.52 -18.21 -0.12
N VAL A 99 -6.09 -17.02 -0.56
CA VAL A 99 -4.99 -16.26 0.05
C VAL A 99 -5.53 -15.22 1.03
N VAL A 100 -4.99 -15.22 2.26
CA VAL A 100 -5.29 -14.23 3.30
C VAL A 100 -4.03 -13.39 3.57
N ASP A 101 -4.18 -12.07 3.52
CA ASP A 101 -3.10 -11.09 3.73
C ASP A 101 -2.86 -10.87 5.24
N GLU A 102 -1.70 -11.28 5.74
CA GLU A 102 -1.33 -11.12 7.16
C GLU A 102 -0.87 -9.70 7.53
N SER A 103 -0.58 -8.84 6.54
CA SER A 103 -0.10 -7.47 6.78
C SER A 103 -1.24 -6.47 6.97
N ASP A 104 -2.42 -6.83 6.48
CA ASP A 104 -3.59 -5.97 6.50
C ASP A 104 -4.31 -6.08 7.86
N PRO A 105 -4.43 -4.98 8.63
CA PRO A 105 -5.19 -4.97 9.87
C PRO A 105 -6.71 -4.97 9.64
N ASP A 106 -7.16 -4.66 8.41
CA ASP A 106 -8.54 -4.33 8.06
C ASP A 106 -9.22 -5.42 7.18
N LEU A 107 -8.47 -6.35 6.57
CA LEU A 107 -9.01 -7.33 5.60
C LEU A 107 -9.16 -8.76 6.17
N ASP A 108 -10.41 -9.24 6.24
CA ASP A 108 -10.78 -10.66 6.48
C ASP A 108 -11.47 -11.31 5.26
N GLU A 109 -11.65 -10.59 4.15
CA GLU A 109 -12.38 -11.04 2.95
C GLU A 109 -11.45 -11.77 1.93
N PRO A 110 -11.99 -12.69 1.11
CA PRO A 110 -11.23 -13.30 0.01
C PRO A 110 -10.66 -12.25 -0.95
N GLN A 111 -9.42 -12.45 -1.40
CA GLN A 111 -8.73 -11.48 -2.26
C GLN A 111 -9.51 -11.12 -3.54
N ILE A 112 -10.26 -12.06 -4.12
CA ILE A 112 -11.06 -11.79 -5.33
C ILE A 112 -12.19 -10.76 -5.08
N GLU A 113 -12.77 -10.75 -3.88
CA GLU A 113 -13.81 -9.80 -3.51
C GLU A 113 -13.23 -8.39 -3.46
N HIS A 114 -12.08 -8.22 -2.81
CA HIS A 114 -11.32 -6.96 -2.77
C HIS A 114 -10.98 -6.41 -4.17
N LEU A 115 -10.51 -7.28 -5.08
CA LEU A 115 -10.18 -6.89 -6.45
C LEU A 115 -11.42 -6.38 -7.20
N LEU A 116 -12.54 -7.09 -7.10
CA LEU A 116 -13.80 -6.73 -7.76
C LEU A 116 -14.42 -5.47 -7.14
N GLN A 117 -14.38 -5.34 -5.82
CA GLN A 117 -14.87 -4.15 -5.10
C GLN A 117 -14.09 -2.91 -5.53
N THR A 118 -12.76 -2.99 -5.55
CA THR A 118 -11.89 -1.89 -6.01
C THR A 118 -12.22 -1.51 -7.46
N ALA A 119 -12.29 -2.50 -8.36
CA ALA A 119 -12.59 -2.26 -9.77
C ALA A 119 -13.98 -1.61 -9.97
N GLU A 120 -15.02 -2.09 -9.28
CA GLU A 120 -16.38 -1.56 -9.40
C GLU A 120 -16.54 -0.17 -8.78
N ALA A 121 -15.86 0.11 -7.67
CA ALA A 121 -15.83 1.46 -7.08
C ALA A 121 -15.24 2.47 -8.07
N ILE A 122 -14.10 2.13 -8.69
CA ILE A 122 -13.48 2.96 -9.73
C ILE A 122 -14.42 3.09 -10.93
N ARG A 123 -15.02 1.99 -11.40
CA ARG A 123 -15.95 2.01 -12.55
C ARG A 123 -17.14 2.93 -12.32
N LYS A 124 -17.62 3.05 -11.08
CA LYS A 124 -18.74 3.91 -10.70
C LYS A 124 -18.35 5.39 -10.71
N ASP A 125 -17.19 5.73 -10.16
CA ASP A 125 -16.80 7.13 -9.94
C ASP A 125 -16.03 7.72 -11.14
N TYR A 126 -15.36 6.87 -11.93
CA TYR A 126 -14.59 7.24 -13.12
C TYR A 126 -15.02 6.40 -14.34
N PRO A 127 -16.28 6.52 -14.81
CA PRO A 127 -16.86 5.61 -15.80
C PRO A 127 -16.16 5.62 -17.17
N ASP A 128 -15.47 6.71 -17.51
CA ASP A 128 -14.79 6.88 -18.80
C ASP A 128 -13.31 6.44 -18.78
N GLU A 129 -12.77 6.05 -17.61
CA GLU A 129 -11.37 5.63 -17.42
C GLU A 129 -11.24 4.11 -17.31
N ASP A 130 -11.56 3.40 -18.39
CA ASP A 130 -11.59 1.92 -18.45
C ASP A 130 -10.27 1.24 -18.00
N TRP A 131 -9.14 1.85 -18.35
CA TRP A 131 -7.81 1.40 -17.91
C TRP A 131 -7.65 1.42 -16.39
N LEU A 132 -8.30 2.36 -15.69
CA LEU A 132 -8.23 2.47 -14.23
C LEU A 132 -9.11 1.39 -13.57
N HIS A 133 -10.22 1.00 -14.19
CA HIS A 133 -11.06 -0.12 -13.72
C HIS A 133 -10.24 -1.41 -13.75
N LEU A 134 -9.57 -1.67 -14.87
CA LEU A 134 -8.69 -2.82 -15.02
C LEU A 134 -7.51 -2.75 -14.04
N THR A 135 -6.93 -1.58 -13.83
CA THR A 135 -5.87 -1.36 -12.82
C THR A 135 -6.35 -1.79 -11.43
N GLY A 136 -7.57 -1.42 -11.04
CA GLY A 136 -8.21 -1.90 -9.81
C GLY A 136 -8.35 -3.41 -9.73
N LEU A 137 -8.73 -4.06 -10.82
CA LEU A 137 -8.87 -5.52 -10.84
C LEU A 137 -7.53 -6.25 -10.69
N ILE A 138 -6.42 -5.66 -11.16
CA ILE A 138 -5.14 -6.39 -11.29
C ILE A 138 -4.05 -5.98 -10.29
N HIS A 139 -4.23 -4.88 -9.55
CA HIS A 139 -3.16 -4.29 -8.73
C HIS A 139 -2.51 -5.29 -7.76
N ASP A 140 -3.32 -6.13 -7.12
CA ASP A 140 -2.91 -7.09 -6.10
C ASP A 140 -2.56 -8.48 -6.64
N LEU A 141 -2.63 -8.70 -7.97
CA LEU A 141 -2.38 -10.03 -8.54
C LEU A 141 -0.95 -10.53 -8.33
N GLY A 142 -0.02 -9.64 -7.97
CA GLY A 142 1.33 -10.04 -7.59
C GLY A 142 1.40 -10.92 -6.32
N LYS A 143 0.31 -10.98 -5.53
CA LYS A 143 0.20 -11.86 -4.36
C LYS A 143 0.30 -13.36 -4.69
N VAL A 144 0.24 -13.74 -5.97
CA VAL A 144 0.46 -15.13 -6.42
C VAL A 144 1.82 -15.68 -6.00
N LEU A 145 2.79 -14.82 -5.68
CA LEU A 145 4.07 -15.21 -5.09
C LEU A 145 3.96 -16.05 -3.82
N LEU A 146 2.83 -15.99 -3.11
CA LEU A 146 2.52 -16.82 -1.95
C LEU A 146 2.21 -18.28 -2.31
N LEU A 147 1.88 -18.55 -3.57
CA LEU A 147 1.44 -19.86 -4.01
C LEU A 147 2.65 -20.77 -4.33
N PRO A 148 2.56 -22.09 -4.09
CA PRO A 148 3.63 -23.05 -4.40
C PRO A 148 4.12 -23.01 -5.85
N SER A 149 3.21 -22.79 -6.80
CA SER A 149 3.55 -22.71 -8.24
C SER A 149 4.42 -21.50 -8.59
N PHE A 150 4.47 -20.49 -7.72
CA PHE A 150 5.24 -19.26 -7.93
C PHE A 150 6.48 -19.18 -7.04
N GLY A 151 6.54 -19.94 -5.96
CA GLY A 151 7.73 -20.04 -5.11
C GLY A 151 7.43 -20.13 -3.62
N GLU A 152 6.17 -19.98 -3.21
CA GLU A 152 5.75 -20.03 -1.79
C GLU A 152 6.59 -19.07 -0.94
N LEU A 153 6.70 -17.82 -1.40
CA LEU A 153 7.44 -16.82 -0.65
C LEU A 153 6.75 -16.54 0.69
N PRO A 154 7.51 -16.25 1.76
CA PRO A 154 6.92 -15.85 3.02
C PRO A 154 6.17 -14.52 2.83
N GLN A 155 5.07 -14.31 3.57
CA GLN A 155 4.22 -13.12 3.42
C GLN A 155 5.01 -11.80 3.48
N TRP A 156 6.01 -11.70 4.37
CA TRP A 156 6.84 -10.50 4.50
C TRP A 156 7.60 -10.12 3.23
N ALA A 157 7.79 -11.06 2.29
CA ALA A 157 8.44 -10.84 1.00
C ALA A 157 7.43 -10.68 -0.15
N VAL A 158 6.13 -10.55 0.15
CA VAL A 158 5.07 -10.42 -0.86
C VAL A 158 4.13 -9.25 -0.57
N VAL A 159 3.59 -9.16 0.64
CA VAL A 159 2.57 -8.16 1.01
C VAL A 159 3.15 -7.07 1.91
N GLY A 160 2.30 -6.13 2.34
CA GLY A 160 2.66 -5.02 3.22
C GLY A 160 3.18 -3.78 2.51
N ASP A 161 3.33 -2.71 3.29
CA ASP A 161 3.81 -1.42 2.82
C ASP A 161 5.23 -1.52 2.26
N THR A 162 5.44 -0.87 1.11
CA THR A 162 6.72 -0.86 0.41
C THR A 162 7.51 0.42 0.68
N TYR A 163 8.83 0.32 0.54
CA TYR A 163 9.75 1.42 0.75
C TYR A 163 11.03 1.24 -0.07
N PRO A 164 11.77 2.32 -0.40
CA PRO A 164 13.06 2.22 -1.05
C PRO A 164 14.08 1.46 -0.20
N VAL A 165 14.77 0.50 -0.80
CA VAL A 165 16.00 -0.08 -0.24
C VAL A 165 17.22 0.58 -0.87
N GLY A 166 18.39 0.54 -0.22
CA GLY A 166 19.61 1.15 -0.78
C GLY A 166 19.73 2.66 -0.57
N CYS A 167 18.85 3.27 0.21
CA CYS A 167 18.98 4.59 0.80
C CYS A 167 18.45 4.56 2.26
N ALA A 168 18.62 5.66 2.99
CA ALA A 168 18.17 5.75 4.38
C ALA A 168 16.65 5.53 4.50
N PHE A 169 16.24 4.75 5.50
CA PHE A 169 14.84 4.49 5.78
C PHE A 169 14.22 5.68 6.54
N ASP A 170 13.22 6.30 5.93
CA ASP A 170 12.44 7.42 6.49
C ASP A 170 11.56 6.99 7.68
N GLU A 171 11.44 7.85 8.70
CA GLU A 171 10.70 7.58 9.94
C GLU A 171 9.19 7.40 9.74
N SER A 172 8.64 7.84 8.60
CA SER A 172 7.24 7.65 8.23
C SER A 172 6.88 6.20 7.87
N ILE A 173 7.86 5.33 7.63
CA ILE A 173 7.59 3.91 7.39
C ILE A 173 7.04 3.27 8.66
N VAL A 174 5.94 2.52 8.52
CA VAL A 174 5.31 1.80 9.63
C VAL A 174 6.33 0.98 10.43
N HIS A 175 6.23 1.00 11.77
CA HIS A 175 7.16 0.30 12.67
C HIS A 175 8.66 0.49 12.36
N HIS A 176 9.07 1.72 11.97
CA HIS A 176 10.45 2.10 11.62
C HIS A 176 11.51 1.62 12.62
N LYS A 177 11.16 1.54 13.91
CA LYS A 177 12.04 1.08 15.00
C LYS A 177 12.80 -0.21 14.70
N TYR A 178 12.24 -1.12 13.89
CA TYR A 178 12.87 -2.39 13.54
C TYR A 178 13.96 -2.31 12.49
N PHE A 179 14.06 -1.23 11.71
CA PHE A 179 15.15 -1.09 10.74
C PHE A 179 16.54 -1.08 11.37
N LYS A 180 16.67 -0.75 12.66
CA LYS A 180 17.95 -0.85 13.39
C LYS A 180 18.56 -2.25 13.39
N GLU A 181 17.73 -3.28 13.19
CA GLU A 181 18.16 -4.68 13.06
C GLU A 181 18.47 -5.08 11.60
N ASN A 182 18.13 -4.24 10.60
CA ASN A 182 18.45 -4.48 9.19
C ASN A 182 19.96 -4.22 8.92
N PRO A 183 20.67 -5.15 8.24
CA PRO A 183 22.08 -4.96 7.88
C PRO A 183 22.40 -3.67 7.11
N ASP A 184 21.47 -3.18 6.29
CA ASP A 184 21.65 -1.98 5.46
C ASP A 184 21.50 -0.67 6.25
N TYR A 185 20.89 -0.69 7.44
CA TYR A 185 20.63 0.52 8.23
C TYR A 185 21.91 1.25 8.65
N TYR A 186 22.97 0.50 8.95
CA TYR A 186 24.28 1.06 9.28
C TYR A 186 25.30 0.94 8.14
N ASN A 187 24.89 0.48 6.96
CA ASN A 187 25.78 0.33 5.81
C ASN A 187 26.08 1.72 5.21
N PRO A 188 27.35 2.17 5.16
CA PRO A 188 27.71 3.50 4.64
C PRO A 188 27.32 3.72 3.17
N ASP A 189 27.14 2.65 2.39
CA ASP A 189 26.71 2.76 0.99
C ASP A 189 25.20 3.08 0.87
N TYR A 190 24.40 2.78 1.89
CA TYR A 190 22.94 2.87 1.86
C TYR A 190 22.34 3.77 2.93
N ASN A 191 23.06 4.10 4.00
CA ASN A 191 22.50 4.82 5.16
C ASN A 191 22.45 6.35 5.01
N THR A 192 22.52 6.87 3.78
CA THR A 192 22.40 8.30 3.48
C THR A 192 21.11 8.58 2.72
N GLU A 193 20.68 9.84 2.66
CA GLU A 193 19.44 10.28 1.98
C GLU A 193 19.30 9.72 0.56
N TYR A 194 20.41 9.66 -0.18
CA TYR A 194 20.45 9.14 -1.54
C TYR A 194 21.02 7.72 -1.63
N GLY A 195 21.92 7.31 -0.73
CA GLY A 195 22.57 6.00 -0.76
C GLY A 195 23.10 5.65 -2.15
N ALA A 196 22.53 4.61 -2.76
CA ALA A 196 22.88 4.13 -4.10
C ALA A 196 22.30 4.97 -5.26
N TYR A 197 21.49 5.99 -4.98
CA TYR A 197 20.72 6.75 -5.97
C TYR A 197 21.27 8.15 -6.19
N SER A 198 20.74 8.82 -7.23
CA SER A 198 20.98 10.24 -7.50
C SER A 198 19.71 11.06 -7.27
N PRO A 199 19.82 12.36 -6.93
CA PRO A 199 18.66 13.22 -6.79
C PRO A 199 17.80 13.25 -8.05
N GLY A 200 16.47 13.12 -7.88
CA GLY A 200 15.51 13.14 -8.99
C GLY A 200 15.75 12.06 -10.07
N CYS A 201 16.35 10.92 -9.72
CA CYS A 201 16.64 9.84 -10.67
C CYS A 201 15.40 9.13 -11.22
N GLY A 202 14.23 9.41 -10.63
CA GLY A 202 12.97 8.78 -10.95
C GLY A 202 12.77 7.48 -10.21
N LEU A 203 11.54 7.23 -9.74
CA LEU A 203 11.22 6.03 -8.96
C LEU A 203 11.41 4.73 -9.77
N ASP A 204 11.38 4.77 -11.11
CA ASP A 204 11.68 3.58 -11.93
C ASP A 204 13.13 3.09 -11.73
N SER A 205 14.04 4.01 -11.40
CA SER A 205 15.45 3.75 -11.09
C SER A 205 15.69 3.33 -9.64
N VAL A 206 14.68 3.46 -8.77
CA VAL A 206 14.76 3.14 -7.34
C VAL A 206 14.36 1.68 -7.13
N MET A 207 15.15 0.97 -6.33
CA MET A 207 14.84 -0.39 -5.92
C MET A 207 13.91 -0.32 -4.71
N MET A 208 12.68 -0.80 -4.86
CA MET A 208 11.69 -0.90 -3.78
C MET A 208 11.82 -2.23 -3.07
N SER A 209 11.49 -2.30 -1.78
CA SER A 209 11.31 -3.56 -1.05
C SER A 209 10.47 -4.53 -1.89
N TRP A 210 10.93 -5.78 -2.01
CA TRP A 210 10.34 -6.74 -2.93
C TRP A 210 8.95 -7.19 -2.47
N GLY A 211 7.99 -7.23 -3.38
CA GLY A 211 6.62 -7.63 -3.10
C GLY A 211 5.73 -7.71 -4.35
N HIS A 212 4.43 -7.81 -4.12
CA HIS A 212 3.40 -7.94 -5.14
C HIS A 212 3.38 -6.77 -6.12
N ASP A 213 3.57 -5.52 -5.66
CA ASP A 213 3.66 -4.32 -6.51
C ASP A 213 4.69 -4.48 -7.63
N ASP A 214 5.94 -4.74 -7.24
CA ASP A 214 7.08 -4.75 -8.16
C ASP A 214 7.04 -5.98 -9.07
N TYR A 215 6.56 -7.12 -8.55
CA TYR A 215 6.32 -8.31 -9.37
C TYR A 215 5.21 -8.11 -10.40
N MET A 216 4.06 -7.54 -10.00
CA MET A 216 2.95 -7.31 -10.91
C MET A 216 3.31 -6.24 -11.97
N TYR A 217 4.10 -5.23 -11.60
CA TYR A 217 4.68 -4.29 -12.56
C TYR A 217 5.57 -4.99 -13.60
N LEU A 218 6.45 -5.90 -13.17
CA LEU A 218 7.28 -6.70 -14.09
C LEU A 218 6.42 -7.57 -15.02
N VAL A 219 5.41 -8.25 -14.48
CA VAL A 219 4.45 -9.04 -15.26
C VAL A 219 3.80 -8.17 -16.34
N ALA A 220 3.26 -7.01 -15.98
CA ALA A 220 2.59 -6.11 -16.91
C ALA A 220 3.56 -5.58 -17.99
N LYS A 221 4.77 -5.16 -17.59
CA LYS A 221 5.79 -4.59 -18.48
C LYS A 221 6.32 -5.61 -19.49
N GLU A 222 6.71 -6.79 -19.03
CA GLU A 222 7.30 -7.82 -19.89
C GLU A 222 6.27 -8.53 -20.79
N ASN A 223 5.01 -8.61 -20.35
CA ASN A 223 3.89 -9.01 -21.21
C ASN A 223 3.44 -7.90 -22.18
N LYS A 224 4.12 -6.74 -22.19
CA LYS A 224 3.88 -5.63 -23.13
C LYS A 224 2.44 -5.14 -23.07
N THR A 225 1.94 -4.91 -21.85
CA THR A 225 0.61 -4.32 -21.66
C THR A 225 0.43 -3.03 -22.45
N THR A 226 -0.80 -2.74 -22.84
CA THR A 226 -1.21 -1.48 -23.47
C THR A 226 -1.72 -0.45 -22.46
N LEU A 227 -1.67 -0.78 -21.16
CA LEU A 227 -2.04 0.14 -20.09
C LEU A 227 -1.13 1.40 -20.10
N PRO A 228 -1.66 2.57 -19.72
CA PRO A 228 -0.88 3.81 -19.67
C PRO A 228 0.18 3.78 -18.55
N SER A 229 1.12 4.74 -18.58
CA SER A 229 2.15 4.88 -17.54
C SER A 229 1.57 5.00 -16.13
N ALA A 230 0.49 5.78 -15.99
CA ALA A 230 -0.21 5.97 -14.71
C ALA A 230 -0.70 4.65 -14.11
N ALA A 231 -1.20 3.72 -14.92
CA ALA A 231 -1.61 2.39 -14.46
C ALA A 231 -0.42 1.58 -13.92
N LEU A 232 0.69 1.58 -14.66
CA LEU A 232 1.91 0.89 -14.23
C LEU A 232 2.51 1.51 -12.96
N PHE A 233 2.40 2.84 -12.83
CA PHE A 233 2.81 3.57 -11.63
C PHE A 233 1.94 3.19 -10.42
N ILE A 234 0.61 3.15 -10.59
CA ILE A 234 -0.32 2.68 -9.55
C ILE A 234 0.06 1.26 -9.12
N ILE A 235 0.17 0.32 -10.07
CA ILE A 235 0.50 -1.08 -9.75
C ILE A 235 1.81 -1.18 -8.95
N ARG A 236 2.83 -0.41 -9.33
CA ARG A 236 4.16 -0.51 -8.70
C ARG A 236 4.31 0.21 -7.37
N TYR A 237 3.50 1.22 -7.10
CA TYR A 237 3.70 2.10 -5.94
C TYR A 237 2.47 2.24 -5.06
N HIS A 238 1.42 1.45 -5.27
CA HIS A 238 0.25 1.50 -4.41
C HIS A 238 0.57 1.05 -2.98
N SER A 239 1.56 0.21 -2.71
CA SER A 239 1.94 -0.10 -1.33
C SER A 239 2.90 0.92 -0.73
N PHE A 240 3.31 1.97 -1.47
CA PHE A 240 4.32 2.93 -1.02
C PHE A 240 3.73 4.07 -0.17
N TYR A 241 3.17 3.72 0.99
CA TYR A 241 2.45 4.65 1.87
C TYR A 241 3.32 5.82 2.36
N ALA A 242 4.61 5.59 2.64
CA ALA A 242 5.52 6.68 3.03
C ALA A 242 5.56 7.81 1.98
N LEU A 243 5.44 7.50 0.69
CA LEU A 243 5.34 8.50 -0.37
C LEU A 243 3.96 9.16 -0.42
N HIS A 244 2.90 8.37 -0.64
CA HIS A 244 1.61 8.93 -1.02
C HIS A 244 0.73 9.35 0.17
N ARG A 245 1.09 8.96 1.42
CA ARG A 245 0.43 9.39 2.66
C ARG A 245 1.28 10.38 3.45
N SER A 246 2.58 10.15 3.55
CA SER A 246 3.49 10.94 4.39
C SER A 246 4.41 11.89 3.62
N GLU A 247 4.29 11.92 2.28
CA GLU A 247 5.06 12.80 1.40
C GLU A 247 6.59 12.61 1.44
N ALA A 248 7.07 11.48 1.98
CA ALA A 248 8.48 11.13 2.03
C ALA A 248 9.01 10.73 0.64
N TYR A 249 10.33 10.71 0.49
CA TYR A 249 11.03 10.27 -0.73
C TYR A 249 10.80 11.09 -2.02
N LYS A 250 10.14 12.26 -1.92
CA LYS A 250 9.95 13.18 -3.06
C LYS A 250 11.28 13.63 -3.71
N HIS A 251 12.40 13.59 -2.97
CA HIS A 251 13.74 13.90 -3.49
C HIS A 251 14.25 12.90 -4.54
N LEU A 252 13.64 11.71 -4.66
CA LEU A 252 13.99 10.70 -5.67
C LEU A 252 13.12 10.80 -6.93
N MET A 253 11.97 11.49 -6.86
CA MET A 253 10.99 11.57 -7.94
C MET A 253 11.47 12.46 -9.10
N ASN A 254 11.11 12.08 -10.32
CA ASN A 254 11.22 12.93 -11.51
C ASN A 254 9.86 13.58 -11.87
N GLU A 255 9.83 14.37 -12.95
CA GLU A 255 8.60 15.07 -13.39
C GLU A 255 7.44 14.11 -13.74
N GLN A 256 7.75 12.94 -14.32
CA GLN A 256 6.73 11.95 -14.68
C GLN A 256 6.12 11.31 -13.43
N ASP A 257 6.95 10.98 -12.43
CA ASP A 257 6.48 10.42 -11.17
C ASP A 257 5.52 11.38 -10.44
N VAL A 258 5.78 12.70 -10.53
CA VAL A 258 4.91 13.74 -9.94
C VAL A 258 3.53 13.77 -10.62
N GLU A 259 3.47 13.57 -11.94
CA GLU A 259 2.20 13.51 -12.66
C GLU A 259 1.45 12.21 -12.38
N ASP A 260 2.15 11.07 -12.38
CA ASP A 260 1.53 9.76 -12.12
C ASP A 260 1.09 9.61 -10.64
N LEU A 261 1.76 10.28 -9.70
CA LEU A 261 1.37 10.30 -8.28
C LEU A 261 -0.05 10.84 -8.07
N LYS A 262 -0.53 11.77 -8.91
CA LYS A 262 -1.90 12.29 -8.84
C LYS A 262 -2.92 11.16 -9.07
N TRP A 263 -2.66 10.28 -10.02
CA TRP A 263 -3.50 9.11 -10.28
C TRP A 263 -3.41 8.07 -9.18
N LEU A 264 -2.24 7.89 -8.57
CA LEU A 264 -2.10 7.02 -7.42
C LEU A 264 -2.93 7.51 -6.21
N GLN A 265 -2.97 8.82 -5.96
CA GLN A 265 -3.82 9.40 -4.91
C GLN A 265 -5.31 9.16 -5.18
N VAL A 266 -5.77 9.30 -6.44
CA VAL A 266 -7.15 8.95 -6.84
C VAL A 266 -7.42 7.47 -6.61
N PHE A 267 -6.51 6.59 -7.03
CA PHE A 267 -6.65 5.15 -6.85
C PHE A 267 -6.79 4.79 -5.37
N LYS A 268 -5.95 5.36 -4.50
CA LYS A 268 -5.99 5.12 -3.07
C LYS A 268 -7.28 5.59 -2.43
N TYR A 269 -7.78 6.76 -2.80
CA TYR A 269 -9.07 7.21 -2.32
C TYR A 269 -10.18 6.17 -2.57
N LEU A 270 -10.22 5.57 -3.77
CA LEU A 270 -11.27 4.62 -4.17
C LEU A 270 -11.07 3.22 -3.56
N ASN A 271 -9.82 2.79 -3.40
CA ASN A 271 -9.48 1.55 -2.70
C ASN A 271 -9.86 1.65 -1.20
N HIS A 272 -9.73 2.83 -0.61
CA HIS A 272 -10.01 3.05 0.81
C HIS A 272 -11.49 3.30 1.15
N LEU A 273 -12.28 3.87 0.22
CA LEU A 273 -13.65 4.33 0.51
C LEU A 273 -14.59 3.22 0.98
N PHE A 274 -14.33 1.95 0.64
CA PHE A 274 -15.23 0.85 0.98
C PHE A 274 -15.08 0.37 2.43
N PHE A 275 -13.85 0.35 2.97
CA PHE A 275 -13.59 0.03 4.38
C PHE A 275 -14.28 0.99 5.36
N LEU A 276 -14.65 2.18 4.89
CA LEU A 276 -15.32 3.19 5.71
C LEU A 276 -16.85 3.15 5.62
N THR A 277 -17.43 2.41 4.67
CA THR A 277 -18.89 2.42 4.38
C THR A 277 -19.58 1.07 4.55
N SER A 278 -18.82 0.05 4.94
CA SER A 278 -19.28 -1.32 5.25
C SER A 278 -19.45 -1.48 6.75
#